data_AF-A0A3P6NVE9-F1
#
_entry.id   AF-A0A3P6NVE9-F1
#
_cell.length_a   1.000
_cell.length_b   1.000
_cell.length_c   1.000
_cell.angle_alpha   90.00
_cell.angle_beta   90.00
_cell.angle_gamma   90.00
#
_symmetry.space_group_name_H-M   'P 1'
#
loop_
_entity.id
_entity.type
_entity.pdbx_description
1 polymer ?
#
loop_
_entity_poly.entity_id
_entity_poly.type
_entity_poly.pdbx_seq_one_letter_code
_entity_poly.pdbx_strand_id
1 'polypeptide(L)' 'MIYCRCGAHSKSAQRGRHSRDLSPLQWDAFFDKKIFVDVGEDKFCVYLKGDNGPVFYLLHGGGYSGLTWACFTVRISF' A
#
# COMPACT_ATOMS: atom_id res chain seq x y z
N MET A 1 -3.34 -3.22 6.71
CA MET A 1 -4.31 -2.18 6.32
C MET A 1 -3.53 -0.88 6.16
N ILE A 2 -3.74 -0.13 5.07
CA ILE A 2 -2.99 1.12 4.80
C ILE A 2 -3.88 2.29 5.18
N TYR A 3 -3.33 3.26 5.91
CA TYR A 3 -4.01 4.51 6.25
C TYR A 3 -3.17 5.67 5.75
N CYS A 4 -3.67 6.45 4.80
CA CYS A 4 -3.39 7.88 4.65
C CYS A 4 -4.03 8.45 3.38
N ARG A 5 -5.09 9.24 3.52
CA ARG A 5 -5.46 10.25 2.51
C ARG A 5 -5.71 11.60 3.19
N CYS A 6 -4.86 12.57 2.89
CA CYS A 6 -5.19 13.98 3.06
C CYS A 6 -5.28 14.57 1.66
N GLY A 7 -6.49 14.68 1.12
CA GLY A 7 -6.75 15.19 -0.22
C GLY A 7 -8.13 15.81 -0.30
N ALA A 8 -8.15 17.15 -0.24
CA ALA A 8 -9.31 17.98 -0.42
C ALA A 8 -10.03 17.68 -1.74
N HIS A 9 -11.24 17.11 -1.66
CA HIS A 9 -12.21 17.15 -2.75
C HIS A 9 -13.63 17.07 -2.18
N SER A 10 -13.98 18.04 -1.34
CA SER A 10 -15.36 18.24 -0.88
C SER A 10 -15.69 19.72 -1.05
N LYS A 11 -16.57 20.02 -2.01
CA LYS A 11 -17.24 21.31 -2.10
C LYS A 11 -18.15 21.47 -0.88
N SER A 12 -17.64 22.04 0.20
CA SER A 12 -18.42 22.82 1.17
C SER A 12 -17.48 23.40 2.22
N ALA A 13 -17.54 24.71 2.38
CA ALA A 13 -16.89 25.41 3.46
C ALA A 13 -17.51 24.99 4.79
N GLN A 14 -16.74 24.35 5.67
CA GLN A 14 -16.99 24.43 7.10
C GLN A 14 -15.67 24.62 7.86
N ARG A 15 -15.65 25.73 8.58
CA ARG A 15 -14.57 26.23 9.42
C ARG A 15 -14.64 25.45 10.75
N GLY A 16 -13.82 24.41 10.89
CA GLY A 16 -13.75 23.62 12.11
C GLY A 16 -12.91 22.37 11.93
N ARG A 17 -11.73 22.33 12.58
CA ARG A 17 -10.81 21.19 12.76
C ARG A 17 -10.73 20.22 11.56
N HIS A 18 -9.72 20.39 10.70
CA HIS A 18 -9.42 19.54 9.55
C HIS A 18 -9.43 18.04 9.92
N SER A 19 -10.59 17.40 9.83
CA SER A 19 -10.72 15.97 10.09
C SER A 19 -9.99 15.23 8.99
N ARG A 20 -8.97 14.46 9.35
CA ARG A 20 -8.25 13.62 8.39
C ARG A 20 -9.15 12.43 8.07
N ASP A 21 -9.27 12.12 6.79
CA ASP A 21 -9.92 10.88 6.38
C ASP A 21 -9.00 9.70 6.76
N LEU A 22 -9.49 8.88 7.68
CA LEU A 22 -8.80 7.69 8.20
C LEU A 22 -9.45 6.41 7.66
N SER A 23 -10.26 6.51 6.60
CA SER A 23 -10.79 5.34 5.92
C SER A 23 -9.63 4.46 5.40
N PRO A 24 -9.76 3.13 5.51
CA PRO A 24 -8.75 2.21 4.99
C PRO A 24 -8.57 2.37 3.48
N LEU A 25 -7.31 2.47 3.05
CA LEU A 25 -6.96 2.39 1.65
C LEU A 25 -6.77 0.93 1.22
N GLN A 26 -7.25 0.63 0.02
CA GLN A 26 -7.04 -0.67 -0.61
C GLN A 26 -5.62 -0.78 -1.16
N TRP A 27 -5.14 -2.03 -1.29
CA TRP A 27 -3.76 -2.33 -1.69
C TRP A 27 -3.48 -1.98 -3.16
N ASP A 28 -4.50 -2.08 -4.02
CA ASP A 28 -4.43 -1.85 -5.47
C ASP A 28 -4.16 -0.38 -5.82
N ALA A 29 -4.32 0.54 -4.86
CA ALA A 29 -3.87 1.92 -5.02
C ALA A 29 -2.33 2.06 -5.07
N PHE A 30 -1.58 1.03 -4.64
CA PHE A 30 -0.12 1.10 -4.47
C PHE A 30 0.64 -0.02 -5.20
N PHE A 31 -0.01 -1.14 -5.49
CA PHE A 31 0.58 -2.33 -6.11
C PHE A 31 -0.24 -2.76 -7.33
N ASP A 32 0.42 -3.34 -8.33
CA ASP A 32 -0.25 -3.74 -9.57
C ASP A 32 -0.90 -5.13 -9.43
N LYS A 33 -0.29 -5.99 -8.60
CA LYS A 33 -0.77 -7.37 -8.38
C LYS A 33 -0.63 -7.78 -6.92
N LYS A 34 -1.58 -8.58 -6.47
CA LYS A 34 -1.50 -9.35 -5.23
C LYS A 34 -1.58 -10.82 -5.60
N ILE A 35 -0.54 -11.57 -5.29
CA ILE A 35 -0.46 -13.01 -5.56
C ILE A 35 -0.24 -13.79 -4.28
N PHE A 36 -0.53 -15.07 -4.34
CA PHE A 36 -0.18 -16.02 -3.31
C PHE A 36 0.81 -17.02 -3.89
N VAL A 37 1.97 -17.16 -3.25
CA VAL A 37 3.02 -18.08 -3.67
C VAL A 37 3.03 -19.27 -2.73
N ASP A 38 2.90 -20.47 -3.28
CA ASP A 38 2.96 -21.71 -2.53
C ASP A 38 4.43 -22.12 -2.31
N VAL A 39 4.78 -22.40 -1.06
CA VAL A 39 6.13 -22.82 -0.64
C VAL A 39 5.96 -23.99 0.32
N GLY A 40 6.02 -25.20 -0.23
CA GLY A 40 5.68 -26.41 0.52
C GLY A 40 4.19 -26.43 0.88
N GLU A 41 3.90 -26.53 2.17
CA GLU A 41 2.53 -26.47 2.71
C GLU A 41 2.09 -25.03 3.05
N ASP A 42 3.03 -24.08 3.00
CA ASP A 42 2.79 -22.68 3.33
C ASP A 42 2.42 -21.85 2.11
N LYS A 43 1.69 -20.76 2.34
CA LYS A 43 1.28 -19.81 1.31
C LYS A 43 1.64 -18.37 1.70
N PHE A 44 2.47 -17.73 0.89
CA PHE A 44 2.96 -16.37 1.11
C PHE A 44 2.15 -15.36 0.29
N CYS A 45 1.61 -14.33 0.94
CA CYS A 45 0.94 -13.21 0.27
C CYS A 45 1.98 -12.19 -0.20
N VAL A 46 2.12 -12.02 -1.52
CA VAL A 46 3.10 -11.12 -2.14
C VAL A 46 2.38 -10.01 -2.90
N TYR A 47 2.85 -8.77 -2.73
CA TYR A 47 2.40 -7.61 -3.48
C TYR A 47 3.49 -7.18 -4.47
N LEU A 48 3.14 -7.01 -5.74
CA LEU A 48 4.07 -6.73 -6.82
C LEU A 48 3.80 -5.35 -7.42
N LYS A 49 4.88 -4.63 -7.80
CA LYS A 49 4.82 -3.33 -8.46
C LYS A 49 5.88 -3.27 -9.57
N GLY A 50 5.46 -2.95 -10.78
CA GLY A 50 6.30 -3.00 -11.97
C GLY A 50 6.57 -4.43 -12.47
N ASP A 51 7.08 -4.52 -13.69
CA ASP A 51 7.36 -5.76 -14.41
C ASP A 51 8.73 -5.77 -15.10
N ASN A 52 9.49 -4.68 -14.99
CA ASN A 52 10.78 -4.49 -15.67
C ASN A 52 11.82 -3.86 -14.72
N GLY A 53 13.10 -4.14 -14.98
CA GLY A 53 14.23 -3.57 -14.22
C GLY A 53 14.66 -4.39 -13.01
N PRO A 54 15.50 -3.81 -12.12
CA PRO A 54 16.00 -4.51 -10.93
C PRO A 54 14.89 -4.78 -9.93
N VAL A 55 14.94 -5.95 -9.27
CA VAL A 55 13.94 -6.36 -8.28
C VAL A 55 14.37 -5.93 -6.88
N PHE A 56 13.50 -5.17 -6.20
CA PHE A 56 13.63 -4.89 -4.77
C PHE A 56 12.76 -5.88 -3.98
N TYR A 57 13.40 -6.76 -3.21
CA TYR A 57 12.71 -7.71 -2.34
C TYR A 57 12.57 -7.14 -0.92
N LEU A 58 11.34 -6.80 -0.52
CA LEU A 58 11.07 -6.03 0.70
C LEU A 58 10.41 -6.90 1.77
N LEU A 59 11.15 -7.15 2.86
CA LEU A 59 10.66 -7.90 4.02
C LEU A 59 10.12 -6.93 5.07
N HIS A 60 8.96 -7.22 5.64
CA HIS A 60 8.38 -6.40 6.70
C HIS A 60 8.92 -6.81 8.08
N GLY A 61 8.84 -5.91 9.07
CA GLY A 61 9.16 -6.23 10.47
C GLY A 61 8.09 -7.09 11.15
N GLY A 62 8.39 -7.61 12.34
CA GLY A 62 7.45 -8.42 13.14
C GLY A 62 6.14 -7.68 13.45
N GLY A 63 5.00 -8.35 13.33
CA GLY A 63 3.66 -7.77 13.54
C GLY A 63 3.12 -6.93 12.37
N TYR A 64 3.89 -6.78 11.29
CA TYR A 64 3.47 -6.07 10.07
C TYR A 64 3.13 -7.03 8.92
N SER A 65 2.86 -6.48 7.74
CA SER A 65 2.63 -7.23 6.50
C SER A 65 3.34 -6.53 5.34
N GLY A 66 3.34 -7.14 4.14
CA GLY A 66 3.92 -6.52 2.94
C GLY A 66 3.37 -5.12 2.60
N LEU A 67 2.20 -4.76 3.13
CA LEU A 67 1.60 -3.44 2.96
C LEU A 67 2.41 -2.29 3.61
N THR A 68 3.35 -2.57 4.52
CA THR A 68 4.25 -1.56 5.11
C THR A 68 5.00 -0.77 4.04
N TRP A 69 5.25 -1.38 2.88
CA TRP A 69 6.02 -0.80 1.79
C TRP A 69 5.19 -0.04 0.76
N ALA A 70 3.87 0.06 0.93
CA ALA A 70 2.95 0.59 -0.08
C ALA A 70 3.29 2.02 -0.57
N CYS A 71 3.55 2.96 0.34
CA CYS A 71 3.92 4.32 -0.05
C CYS A 71 5.32 4.38 -0.68
N PHE A 72 6.21 3.47 -0.28
CA PHE A 72 7.58 3.40 -0.80
C PHE A 72 7.58 2.93 -2.25
N THR A 73 6.82 1.89 -2.59
CA THR A 73 6.76 1.37 -3.96
C THR A 73 6.31 2.43 -4.97
N VAL A 74 5.32 3.25 -4.64
CA VAL A 74 4.85 4.36 -5.50
C VAL A 74 5.96 5.39 -5.78
N ARG A 75 6.93 5.56 -4.87
CA ARG A 75 8.01 6.54 -5.03
C ARG A 75 9.21 6.01 -5.81
N ILE A 76 9.43 4.70 -5.80
CA ILE A 76 10.62 4.09 -6.42
C ILE A 76 10.34 3.42 -7.76
N SER A 77 9.07 3.18 -8.09
CA SER A 77 8.69 2.68 -9.41
C SER A 77 8.77 3.81 -10.42
N PHE A 78 9.61 3.61 -11.45
CA PHE A 78 9.78 4.50 -12.59
C PHE A 78 8.71 4.24 -13.66
#